data_AF-A0A7I9VUM5-F1
#
_entry.id   AF-A0A7I9VUM5-F1
#
_cell.length_a   1.000
_cell.length_b   1.000
_cell.length_c   1.000
_cell.angle_alpha   90.00
_cell.angle_beta   90.00
_cell.angle_gamma   90.00
#
_symmetry.space_group_name_H-M   'P 1'
#
loop_
_entity.id
_entity.type
_entity.pdbx_description
1 polymer ?
#
loop_
_entity_poly.entity_id
_entity_poly.type
_entity_poly.pdbx_seq_one_letter_code
_entity_poly.pdbx_strand_id
1 'polypeptide(L)'
;MPHANARLTVHGRQLLVDRILKGGRKPAHVAAELGVSRQCAYRWVRRFLDEGPAGLLDRSSRPHRCPHRSSAVVEAAVVDLRRTSRRGQDWIGAELGLPARTVSAIEPVKLSV
;
A
#
# COMPACT_ATOMS: atom_id res chain seq x y z
N MET A 1 2.97 -7.73 -7.95
CA MET A 1 3.26 -9.02 -7.30
C MET A 1 2.74 -8.98 -5.86
N PRO A 2 2.20 -10.08 -5.33
CA PRO A 2 1.79 -10.15 -3.92
C PRO A 2 2.99 -9.87 -3.01
N HIS A 3 2.80 -9.08 -1.96
CA HIS A 3 3.86 -8.80 -0.99
C HIS A 3 4.19 -10.04 -0.15
N ALA A 4 5.39 -10.12 0.43
CA ALA A 4 5.86 -11.31 1.18
C ALA A 4 4.88 -11.82 2.25
N ASN A 5 4.17 -10.90 2.91
CA ASN A 5 3.19 -11.23 3.95
C ASN A 5 1.77 -11.58 3.43
N ALA A 6 1.55 -11.63 2.12
CA ALA A 6 0.22 -11.84 1.55
C ALA A 6 -0.14 -13.33 1.60
N ARG A 7 -1.14 -13.67 2.43
CA ARG A 7 -1.61 -15.06 2.58
C ARG A 7 -2.23 -15.64 1.31
N LEU A 8 -2.86 -14.80 0.47
CA LEU A 8 -3.50 -15.22 -0.77
C LEU A 8 -3.02 -14.37 -1.95
N THR A 9 -2.63 -15.07 -3.03
CA THR A 9 -2.47 -14.50 -4.37
C THR A 9 -3.84 -14.18 -4.97
N VAL A 10 -3.88 -13.46 -6.10
CA VAL A 10 -5.13 -13.19 -6.84
C VAL A 10 -5.87 -14.50 -7.17
N HIS A 11 -5.12 -15.53 -7.60
CA HIS A 11 -5.69 -16.86 -7.84
C HIS A 11 -6.27 -17.49 -6.58
N GLY A 12 -5.59 -17.38 -5.43
CA GLY A 12 -6.11 -17.86 -4.14
C GLY A 12 -7.40 -17.15 -3.71
N ARG A 13 -7.52 -15.85 -4.01
CA ARG A 13 -8.75 -15.07 -3.76
C ARG A 13 -9.89 -15.53 -4.69
N GLN A 14 -9.59 -15.81 -5.96
CA GLN A 14 -10.58 -16.35 -6.90
C GLN A 14 -11.09 -17.71 -6.44
N LEU A 15 -10.19 -18.62 -6.03
CA LEU A 15 -10.56 -19.93 -5.48
C LEU A 15 -11.46 -19.80 -4.24
N LEU A 16 -11.14 -18.87 -3.34
CA LEU A 16 -11.97 -18.58 -2.16
C LEU A 16 -13.39 -18.18 -2.58
N VAL A 17 -13.50 -17.24 -3.53
CA VAL A 17 -14.80 -16.75 -4.02
C VAL A 17 -15.58 -17.85 -4.71
N ASP A 18 -14.95 -18.63 -5.59
CA ASP A 18 -15.60 -19.71 -6.33
C ASP A 18 -16.14 -20.79 -5.39
N ARG A 19 -15.36 -21.20 -4.38
CA ARG A 19 -15.82 -22.17 -3.37
C ARG A 19 -17.03 -21.68 -2.58
N ILE A 20 -17.12 -20.38 -2.30
CA ILE A 20 -18.21 -19.79 -1.54
C ILE A 20 -19.44 -19.56 -2.42
N LEU A 21 -19.30 -18.84 -3.54
CA LEU A 21 -20.42 -18.40 -4.36
C LEU A 21 -20.94 -19.49 -5.30
N LYS A 22 -20.04 -20.22 -5.98
CA LYS A 22 -20.44 -21.29 -6.91
C LYS A 22 -20.62 -22.60 -6.17
N GLY A 23 -19.73 -22.91 -5.23
CA GLY A 23 -19.78 -24.14 -4.44
C GLY A 23 -20.76 -24.12 -3.27
N GLY A 24 -21.39 -22.99 -2.96
CA GLY A 24 -22.35 -22.85 -1.86
C GLY A 24 -21.75 -23.11 -0.46
N ARG A 25 -20.42 -23.16 -0.33
CA ARG A 25 -19.76 -23.53 0.93
C ARG A 25 -19.76 -22.36 1.90
N LYS A 26 -19.95 -22.65 3.18
CA LYS A 26 -19.92 -21.64 4.24
C LYS A 26 -18.56 -20.91 4.25
N PRO A 27 -18.53 -19.56 4.25
CA PRO A 27 -17.29 -18.78 4.25
C PRO A 27 -16.31 -19.15 5.37
N ALA A 28 -16.82 -19.57 6.53
CA ALA A 28 -15.99 -19.95 7.66
C ALA A 28 -15.10 -21.17 7.40
N HIS A 29 -15.63 -22.20 6.75
CA HIS A 29 -14.88 -23.41 6.44
C HIS A 29 -13.83 -23.15 5.35
N VAL A 30 -14.22 -22.44 4.28
CA VAL A 30 -13.31 -22.09 3.19
C VAL A 30 -12.18 -21.18 3.69
N ALA A 31 -12.48 -20.23 4.58
CA ALA A 31 -11.46 -19.36 5.18
C ALA A 31 -10.43 -20.15 5.99
N ALA A 32 -10.88 -21.11 6.80
CA ALA A 32 -10.00 -21.97 7.59
C ALA A 32 -9.08 -22.83 6.70
N GLU A 33 -9.62 -23.45 5.66
CA GLU A 33 -8.84 -24.25 4.69
C GLU A 33 -7.77 -23.43 3.96
N LEU A 34 -8.06 -22.16 3.67
CA LEU A 34 -7.16 -21.26 2.96
C LEU A 34 -6.29 -20.41 3.90
N GLY A 35 -6.33 -20.66 5.21
CA GLY A 35 -5.48 -19.99 6.19
C GLY A 35 -5.74 -18.49 6.33
N VAL A 36 -6.98 -18.04 6.15
CA VAL A 36 -7.39 -16.64 6.31
C VAL A 36 -8.54 -16.49 7.31
N SER A 37 -8.72 -15.28 7.83
CA SER A 37 -9.85 -15.00 8.73
C SER A 37 -11.18 -14.98 7.98
N ARG A 38 -12.28 -15.26 8.70
CA ARG A 38 -13.65 -15.16 8.17
C ARG A 38 -13.94 -13.77 7.60
N GLN A 39 -13.48 -12.72 8.28
CA GLN A 39 -13.62 -11.33 7.84
C GLN A 39 -12.87 -11.06 6.52
N CYS A 40 -11.70 -11.68 6.33
CA CYS A 40 -10.96 -11.61 5.07
C CYS A 40 -11.76 -12.25 3.93
N ALA A 41 -12.35 -13.42 4.16
CA ALA A 41 -13.20 -14.10 3.18
C ALA A 41 -14.41 -13.23 2.79
N TYR A 42 -15.16 -12.70 3.76
CA TYR A 42 -16.29 -11.80 3.47
C TYR A 42 -15.87 -10.55 2.69
N ARG A 43 -14.71 -9.96 3.01
CA ARG A 43 -14.19 -8.81 2.28
C ARG A 43 -13.95 -9.13 0.81
N TRP A 44 -13.32 -10.27 0.51
CA TRP A 44 -13.06 -10.66 -0.88
C TRP A 44 -14.33 -11.01 -1.64
N VAL A 45 -15.26 -11.73 -1.01
CA VAL A 45 -16.57 -12.03 -1.61
C VAL A 45 -17.32 -10.74 -1.93
N ARG A 46 -17.40 -9.79 -0.99
CA ARG A 46 -18.05 -8.49 -1.23
C ARG A 46 -17.41 -7.74 -2.40
N ARG A 47 -16.08 -7.64 -2.42
CA ARG A 47 -15.38 -6.97 -3.53
C ARG A 47 -15.64 -7.65 -4.88
N PHE A 48 -15.70 -8.98 -4.92
CA PHE A 48 -16.03 -9.68 -6.15
C PHE A 48 -17.47 -9.44 -6.61
N LEU A 49 -18.43 -9.36 -5.68
CA LEU A 49 -19.81 -9.03 -6.03
C LEU A 49 -19.94 -7.58 -6.55
N ASP A 50 -19.20 -6.65 -5.95
CA ASP A 50 -19.25 -5.22 -6.31
C ASP A 50 -18.48 -4.91 -7.62
N GLU A 51 -17.33 -5.55 -7.84
CA GLU A 51 -16.36 -5.17 -8.89
C GLU A 51 -15.92 -6.34 -9.80
N GLY A 52 -16.46 -7.54 -9.60
CA GLY A 52 -16.06 -8.74 -10.33
C GLY A 52 -14.59 -9.14 -10.08
N PRO A 53 -13.93 -9.78 -11.06
CA PRO A 53 -12.52 -10.18 -10.96
C PRO A 53 -11.56 -9.02 -10.65
N ALA A 54 -11.88 -7.79 -11.11
CA ALA A 54 -11.06 -6.60 -10.83
C ALA A 54 -10.98 -6.29 -9.32
N GLY A 55 -12.03 -6.60 -8.56
CA GLY A 55 -12.07 -6.42 -7.11
C GLY A 55 -11.09 -7.31 -6.34
N LEU A 56 -10.51 -8.33 -6.97
CA LEU A 56 -9.55 -9.25 -6.37
C LEU A 56 -8.09 -8.80 -6.49
N LEU A 57 -7.83 -7.76 -7.29
CA LEU A 57 -6.50 -7.19 -7.44
C LEU A 57 -6.05 -6.47 -6.15
N ASP A 58 -4.73 -6.34 -5.99
CA ASP A 58 -4.17 -5.60 -4.87
C ASP A 58 -4.54 -4.13 -4.97
N ARG A 59 -5.02 -3.57 -3.85
CA ARG A 59 -5.22 -2.12 -3.70
C ARG A 59 -3.99 -1.54 -3.03
N SER A 60 -3.74 -0.27 -3.32
CA SER A 60 -2.71 0.48 -2.62
C SER A 60 -2.97 0.47 -1.11
N SER A 61 -2.02 -0.03 -0.33
CA SER A 61 -2.01 0.13 1.12
C SER A 61 -1.55 1.52 1.56
N ARG A 62 -1.23 2.41 0.61
CA ARG A 62 -0.79 3.77 0.93
C ARG A 62 -1.97 4.54 1.55
N PRO A 63 -1.76 5.26 2.65
CA PRO A 63 -2.79 6.10 3.25
C PRO A 63 -3.25 7.17 2.24
N HIS A 64 -4.56 7.44 2.21
CA HIS A 64 -5.13 8.51 1.38
C HIS A 64 -4.68 9.90 1.83
N ARG A 65 -4.40 10.08 3.13
CA ARG A 65 -3.97 11.34 3.72
C ARG A 65 -2.87 11.11 4.75
N CYS A 66 -1.82 11.93 4.66
CA CYS A 66 -0.74 12.01 5.64
C CYS A 66 -0.70 13.44 6.20
N PRO A 67 -1.35 13.72 7.35
CA PRO A 67 -1.43 15.08 7.90
C PRO A 67 -0.08 15.76 8.15
N HIS A 68 0.96 14.96 8.48
CA HIS A 68 2.32 15.45 8.72
C HIS A 68 3.20 15.45 7.47
N ARG A 69 2.62 15.25 6.27
CA ARG A 69 3.38 15.36 5.02
C ARG A 69 3.74 16.83 4.79
N SER A 70 5.00 17.10 4.48
CA SER A 70 5.47 18.42 4.08
C SER A 70 4.72 18.94 2.85
N SER A 71 4.62 20.26 2.71
CA SER A 71 4.00 20.83 1.51
C SER A 71 4.82 20.48 0.26
N ALA A 72 4.16 20.40 -0.91
CA ALA A 72 4.82 20.11 -2.17
C ALA A 72 5.96 21.09 -2.50
N VAL A 73 5.82 22.35 -2.08
CA VAL A 73 6.85 23.40 -2.23
C VAL A 73 8.11 23.05 -1.42
N VAL A 74 7.93 22.64 -0.16
CA VAL A 74 9.05 22.23 0.71
C VAL A 74 9.70 20.95 0.18
N GLU A 75 8.89 19.98 -0.27
CA GLU A 75 9.42 18.75 -0.87
C GLU A 75 10.26 19.05 -2.12
N ALA A 76 9.79 19.92 -3.01
CA ALA A 76 10.51 20.32 -4.21
C ALA A 76 11.84 21.02 -3.89
N ALA A 77 11.84 21.98 -2.96
CA ALA A 77 13.05 22.68 -2.54
C ALA A 77 14.11 21.71 -1.99
N VAL A 78 13.71 20.74 -1.16
CA VAL A 78 14.61 19.71 -0.63
C VAL A 78 15.17 18.84 -1.74
N VAL A 79 14.35 18.39 -2.70
CA VAL A 79 14.78 17.55 -3.81
C VAL A 79 15.76 18.29 -4.73
N ASP A 80 15.49 19.56 -5.03
CA ASP A 80 16.37 20.38 -5.87
C ASP A 80 17.73 20.62 -5.20
N LEU A 81 17.74 20.96 -3.91
CA LEU A 81 18.99 21.09 -3.14
C LEU A 81 19.77 19.78 -3.05
N ARG A 82 19.11 18.63 -2.86
CA ARG A 82 19.78 17.31 -2.90
C ARG A 82 20.46 17.11 -4.27
N ARG A 83 19.79 17.46 -5.37
CA ARG A 83 20.30 17.29 -6.75
C ARG A 83 21.47 18.21 -7.06
N THR A 84 21.40 19.49 -6.67
CA THR A 84 22.39 20.50 -7.06
C THR A 84 23.60 20.55 -6.13
N SER A 85 23.41 20.32 -4.82
CA SER A 85 24.48 20.50 -3.83
C SER A 85 25.23 19.21 -3.48
N ARG A 86 24.60 18.04 -3.67
CA ARG A 86 25.08 16.73 -3.16
C ARG A 86 25.45 16.76 -1.66
N ARG A 87 24.78 17.60 -0.87
CA ARG A 87 24.99 17.72 0.58
C ARG A 87 24.02 16.85 1.37
N GLY A 88 24.40 16.57 2.62
CA GLY A 88 23.57 15.82 3.57
C GLY A 88 22.43 16.63 4.17
N GLN A 89 21.55 15.93 4.86
CA GLN A 89 20.31 16.46 5.46
C GLN A 89 20.52 17.64 6.42
N ASP A 90 21.62 17.67 7.19
CA ASP A 90 21.86 18.72 8.18
C ASP A 90 22.14 20.05 7.48
N TRP A 91 22.91 20.01 6.39
CA TRP A 91 23.22 21.19 5.60
C TRP A 91 21.99 21.70 4.86
N ILE A 92 21.23 20.81 4.22
CA ILE A 92 19.99 21.18 3.50
C ILE A 92 18.93 21.69 4.49
N GLY A 93 18.85 21.11 5.68
CA GLY A 93 17.96 21.55 6.74
C GLY A 93 18.28 22.96 7.21
N ALA A 94 19.57 23.25 7.44
CA ALA A 94 20.03 24.60 7.77
C ALA A 94 19.69 25.61 6.66
N GLU A 95 19.90 25.25 5.39
CA GLU A 95 19.62 26.11 4.24
C GLU A 95 18.12 26.46 4.11
N LEU A 96 17.23 25.50 4.40
CA LEU A 96 15.78 25.66 4.23
C LEU A 96 15.04 26.03 5.52
N GLY A 97 15.74 26.18 6.65
CA GLY A 97 15.11 26.39 7.96
C GLY A 97 14.28 25.19 8.43
N LEU A 98 14.65 23.97 8.02
CA LEU A 98 13.95 22.73 8.34
C LEU A 98 14.77 21.87 9.31
N PRO A 99 14.13 21.15 10.26
CA PRO A 99 14.81 20.11 11.01
C PRO A 99 15.40 19.05 10.07
N ALA A 100 16.62 18.58 10.34
CA ALA A 100 17.26 17.52 9.56
C ALA A 100 16.35 16.30 9.36
N ARG A 101 15.60 15.89 10.39
CA ARG A 101 14.61 14.80 10.33
C ARG A 101 13.52 15.00 9.27
N THR A 102 13.12 16.24 9.02
CA THR A 102 12.10 16.58 8.03
C THR A 102 12.69 16.41 6.64
N VAL A 103 13.94 16.84 6.45
CA VAL A 103 14.69 16.62 5.20
C VAL A 103 14.91 15.13 4.96
N SER A 104 15.25 14.34 5.99
CA SER A 104 15.37 12.88 5.89
C SER A 104 14.06 12.21 5.49
N ALA A 105 12.93 12.67 6.06
CA ALA A 105 11.61 12.12 5.76
C ALA A 105 11.17 12.40 4.31
N ILE A 106 11.67 13.49 3.72
CA ILE A 106 11.55 13.80 2.29
C ILE A 106 12.65 13.03 1.55
N GLU A 107 12.50 11.71 1.52
CA GLU A 107 13.22 10.88 0.55
C GLU A 107 12.63 11.14 -0.83
N PRO A 108 13.44 11.21 -1.91
CA PRO A 108 12.88 11.06 -3.24
C PRO A 108 12.15 9.73 -3.22
N VAL A 109 10.82 9.78 -3.40
CA VAL A 109 10.01 8.57 -3.59
C VAL A 109 10.76 7.75 -4.62
N LYS A 110 11.25 6.55 -4.23
CA LYS A 110 11.73 5.57 -5.21
C LYS A 110 10.59 5.43 -6.21
N LEU A 111 10.74 6.10 -7.37
CA LEU A 111 9.87 5.90 -8.53
C LEU A 111 9.93 4.41 -8.75
N SER A 112 8.86 3.74 -8.36
CA SER A 112 8.71 2.31 -8.51
C SER A 112 8.50 2.12 -10.00
N VAL A 113 9.60 1.86 -10.72
CA VAL A 113 9.58 1.21 -12.03
C VAL A 113 9.18 -0.25 -11.81
#